data_AF-A0A9P7DN62-F1
#
_entry.id   AF-A0A9P7DN62-F1
#
_cell.length_a   1.000
_cell.length_b   1.000
_cell.length_c   1.000
_cell.angle_alpha   90.00
_cell.angle_beta   90.00
_cell.angle_gamma   90.00
#
_symmetry.space_group_name_H-M   'P 1'
#
loop_
_entity.id
_entity.type
_entity.pdbx_description
1 polymer ?
#
loop_
_entity_poly.entity_id
_entity_poly.type
_entity_poly.pdbx_seq_one_letter_code
_entity_poly.pdbx_strand_id
1 'polypeptide(L)'
;MFLMHLGFQVLWESEQECFCSFMREVAYFYSPAPLSVISVAASDEDEQDKQKYEAWRIQNILFHAMRKYLAAPKDNDVVQVASLPDLYRVFKLSSNAVRLHIILQLLSANTGA
;
A
#
# COMPACT_ATOMS: atom_id res chain seq x y z
N MET A 1 16.23 13.14 13.25
CA MET A 1 16.48 12.28 14.43
C MET A 1 17.49 11.16 14.19
N PHE A 2 18.14 11.04 13.02
CA PHE A 2 19.13 9.97 12.77
C PHE A 2 20.41 10.08 13.62
N LEU A 3 21.01 11.27 13.69
CA LEU A 3 22.25 11.49 14.45
C LEU A 3 22.11 11.24 15.95
N MET A 4 20.92 11.48 16.51
CA MET A 4 20.64 11.23 17.92
C MET A 4 20.54 9.73 18.23
N HIS A 5 19.90 8.97 17.35
CA HIS A 5 19.78 7.52 17.49
C HIS A 5 21.13 6.81 17.35
N LEU A 6 21.96 7.24 16.39
CA LEU A 6 23.32 6.71 16.22
C LEU A 6 24.17 6.76 17.50
N GLY A 7 24.04 7.83 18.29
CA GLY A 7 24.82 8.00 19.51
C GLY A 7 24.39 7.09 20.67
N PHE A 8 23.09 6.80 20.79
CA PHE A 8 22.54 6.12 21.98
C PHE A 8 22.07 4.69 21.71
N GLN A 9 21.56 4.38 20.51
CA GLN A 9 20.97 3.09 20.18
C GLN A 9 21.95 2.12 19.53
N VAL A 10 23.09 2.61 19.02
CA VAL A 10 24.12 1.76 18.43
C VAL A 10 25.08 1.26 19.51
N LEU A 11 25.22 -0.06 19.59
CA LEU A 11 26.12 -0.74 20.52
C LEU A 11 27.52 -0.81 19.92
N TRP A 12 28.39 0.13 20.29
CA TRP A 12 29.75 0.23 19.74
C TRP A 12 30.77 -0.78 20.32
N GLU A 13 30.40 -1.51 21.37
CA GLU A 13 31.33 -2.41 22.09
C GLU A 13 31.55 -3.76 21.38
N SER A 14 30.59 -4.23 20.59
CA SER A 14 30.62 -5.53 19.90
C SER A 14 30.49 -5.34 18.39
N GLU A 15 31.40 -5.93 17.61
CA GLU A 15 31.45 -5.76 16.14
C GLU A 15 30.12 -6.15 15.47
N GLN A 16 29.62 -7.35 15.78
CA GLN A 16 28.42 -7.87 15.13
C GLN A 16 27.15 -7.10 15.52
N GLU A 17 27.02 -6.74 16.79
CA GLU A 17 25.87 -5.97 17.28
C GLU A 17 25.91 -4.53 16.81
N CYS A 18 27.10 -3.93 16.71
CA CYS A 18 27.32 -2.61 16.12
C CYS A 18 26.77 -2.57 14.69
N PHE A 19 27.21 -3.50 13.83
CA PHE A 19 26.74 -3.52 12.44
C PHE A 19 25.24 -3.78 12.34
N CYS A 20 24.69 -4.66 13.17
CA CYS A 20 23.27 -4.98 13.16
C CYS A 20 22.41 -3.77 13.57
N SER A 21 22.76 -3.11 14.69
CA SER A 21 22.04 -1.93 15.22
C SER A 21 22.20 -0.71 14.31
N PHE A 22 23.41 -0.47 13.78
CA PHE A 22 23.68 0.60 12.83
C PHE A 22 22.86 0.45 11.54
N MET A 23 22.90 -0.74 10.91
CA MET A 23 22.14 -0.98 9.68
C MET A 23 20.63 -0.85 9.90
N ARG A 24 20.14 -1.18 11.10
CA ARG A 24 18.74 -0.99 11.47
C ARG A 24 18.36 0.49 11.57
N GLU A 25 19.18 1.33 12.20
CA GLU A 25 18.92 2.78 12.24
C GLU A 25 19.01 3.44 10.86
N VAL A 26 19.94 2.98 10.01
CA VAL A 26 20.00 3.41 8.61
C VAL A 26 18.72 3.00 7.87
N ALA A 27 18.25 1.76 8.05
CA ALA A 27 17.01 1.29 7.43
C ALA A 27 15.80 2.12 7.88
N TYR A 28 15.69 2.47 9.17
CA TYR A 28 14.64 3.34 9.68
C TYR A 28 14.71 4.75 9.09
N PHE A 29 15.91 5.30 8.90
CA PHE A 29 16.08 6.62 8.33
C PHE A 29 15.69 6.69 6.84
N TYR A 30 15.98 5.65 6.07
CA TYR A 30 15.63 5.58 4.64
C TYR A 30 14.20 5.10 4.38
N SER A 31 13.51 4.55 5.37
CA SER A 31 12.10 4.17 5.23
C SER A 31 11.27 5.42 4.93
N PRO A 32 10.40 5.40 3.90
CA PRO A 32 9.50 6.51 3.64
C PRO A 32 8.61 6.74 4.87
N ALA A 33 8.35 8.01 5.18
CA ALA A 33 7.40 8.37 6.22
C ALA A 33 6.02 7.77 5.86
N PRO A 34 5.22 7.33 6.85
CA PRO A 34 3.89 6.84 6.57
C PRO A 34 3.11 7.95 5.87
N LEU A 35 2.66 7.67 4.64
CA LEU A 35 1.71 8.53 3.96
C LEU A 35 0.53 8.64 4.91
N SER A 36 0.26 9.83 5.44
CA SER A 36 -0.90 10.06 6.28
C SER A 36 -2.13 9.74 5.45
N VAL A 37 -2.66 8.51 5.59
CA VAL A 37 -3.87 8.04 4.88
C VAL A 37 -5.13 8.78 5.38
N ILE A 38 -4.95 9.80 6.22
CA ILE A 38 -5.98 10.62 6.85
C ILE A 38 -5.64 12.10 6.61
N SER A 39 -5.70 12.55 5.37
CA SER A 39 -6.16 13.92 5.11
C SER A 39 -6.95 13.96 3.80
N VAL A 40 -8.18 13.46 3.88
CA VAL A 40 -9.30 13.86 3.00
C VAL A 40 -9.61 15.39 3.17
N ALA A 41 -8.71 16.16 3.78
CA ALA A 41 -8.87 17.56 4.14
C ALA A 41 -7.52 18.32 4.22
N ALA A 42 -6.48 17.93 3.46
CA ALA A 42 -5.37 18.85 3.22
C ALA A 42 -5.84 19.90 2.21
N SER A 43 -6.26 21.06 2.73
CA SER A 43 -6.71 22.21 1.95
C SER A 43 -5.57 22.90 1.18
N ASP A 44 -4.32 22.45 1.37
CA ASP A 44 -3.12 23.04 0.80
C ASP A 44 -2.62 22.22 -0.40
N GLU A 45 -2.55 22.86 -1.57
CA GLU A 45 -2.12 22.26 -2.84
C GLU A 45 -0.69 21.67 -2.76
N ASP A 46 0.20 22.34 -2.02
CA ASP A 46 1.59 21.92 -1.81
C ASP A 46 1.70 20.57 -1.09
N GLU A 47 0.76 20.24 -0.21
CA GLU A 47 0.80 19.02 0.58
C GLU A 47 0.30 17.82 -0.25
N GLN A 48 -0.69 18.05 -1.13
CA GLN A 48 -1.14 17.06 -2.10
C GLN A 48 -0.06 16.71 -3.11
N ASP A 49 0.69 17.70 -3.60
CA ASP A 49 1.75 17.45 -4.58
C ASP A 49 2.93 16.69 -3.97
N LYS A 50 3.28 16.95 -2.70
CA LYS A 50 4.23 16.12 -1.94
C LYS A 50 3.73 14.68 -1.82
N GLN A 51 2.46 14.45 -1.48
CA GLN A 51 1.90 13.10 -1.37
C GLN A 51 1.93 12.35 -2.72
N LYS A 52 1.55 13.01 -3.82
CA LYS A 52 1.61 12.43 -5.17
C LYS A 52 3.04 12.07 -5.54
N TYR A 53 4.00 12.95 -5.23
CA TYR A 53 5.41 12.71 -5.48
C TYR A 53 5.94 11.50 -4.68
N GLU A 54 5.61 11.41 -3.39
CA GLU A 54 5.99 10.26 -2.55
C GLU A 54 5.37 8.95 -3.05
N ALA A 55 4.08 8.96 -3.41
CA ALA A 55 3.40 7.79 -3.98
C ALA A 55 4.08 7.34 -5.29
N TRP A 56 4.42 8.29 -6.16
CA TRP A 56 5.14 8.02 -7.40
C TRP A 56 6.53 7.42 -7.13
N ARG A 57 7.26 7.94 -6.13
CA ARG A 57 8.57 7.42 -5.72
C ARG A 57 8.47 5.99 -5.21
N ILE A 58 7.50 5.69 -4.35
CA ILE A 58 7.28 4.34 -3.83
C ILE A 58 7.00 3.37 -4.97
N GLN A 59 6.11 3.75 -5.90
CA GLN A 59 5.75 2.90 -7.03
C GLN A 59 6.92 2.62 -7.98
N ASN A 60 7.65 3.67 -8.39
CA ASN A 60 8.61 3.55 -9.48
C ASN A 60 10.03 3.22 -9.02
N ILE A 61 10.41 3.66 -7.82
CA ILE A 61 11.75 3.46 -7.28
C ILE A 61 11.74 2.29 -6.31
N LEU A 62 10.91 2.38 -5.25
CA LEU A 62 10.97 1.43 -4.14
C LEU A 62 10.50 0.04 -4.58
N PHE A 63 9.34 -0.09 -5.22
CA PHE A 63 8.87 -1.40 -5.71
C PHE A 63 9.76 -1.99 -6.80
N HIS A 64 10.37 -1.15 -7.64
CA HIS A 64 11.32 -1.63 -8.65
C HIS A 64 12.57 -2.26 -8.00
N ALA A 65 13.12 -1.60 -6.97
CA ALA A 65 14.26 -2.10 -6.23
C ALA A 65 13.89 -3.34 -5.41
N MET A 66 12.75 -3.32 -4.72
CA MET A 66 12.28 -4.45 -3.90
C MET A 66 12.14 -5.73 -4.72
N ARG A 67 11.64 -5.66 -5.96
CA ARG A 67 11.53 -6.84 -6.84
C ARG A 67 12.88 -7.56 -7.08
N LYS A 68 14.00 -6.83 -7.00
CA LYS A 68 15.34 -7.37 -7.28
C LYS A 68 16.11 -7.73 -6.00
N TYR A 69 15.96 -6.94 -4.95
CA TYR A 69 16.84 -7.00 -3.78
C TYR A 69 16.14 -7.39 -2.47
N LEU A 70 14.80 -7.44 -2.43
CA LEU A 70 14.08 -7.75 -1.19
C LEU A 70 14.06 -9.27 -0.94
N ALA A 71 14.71 -9.68 0.14
CA ALA A 71 14.51 -11.00 0.73
C ALA A 71 13.46 -10.90 1.84
N ALA A 72 12.24 -11.37 1.57
CA ALA A 72 11.13 -11.25 2.51
C ALA A 72 11.40 -12.06 3.79
N PRO A 73 11.30 -11.43 4.98
CA PRO A 73 11.29 -12.18 6.24
C PRO A 73 10.01 -13.00 6.35
N LYS A 74 9.97 -13.96 7.27
CA LYS A 74 8.81 -14.85 7.49
C LYS A 74 7.66 -14.19 8.27
N ASP A 75 7.73 -12.87 8.47
CA ASP A 75 6.83 -12.13 9.34
C ASP A 75 5.47 -11.87 8.66
N ASN A 76 4.45 -11.63 9.48
CA ASN A 76 3.05 -11.51 9.05
C ASN A 76 2.68 -10.12 8.48
N ASP A 77 3.63 -9.41 7.86
CA ASP A 77 3.44 -8.03 7.41
C ASP A 77 2.60 -7.91 6.12
N VAL A 78 2.41 -9.01 5.40
CA VAL A 78 1.64 -9.06 4.15
C VAL A 78 0.36 -9.87 4.35
N VAL A 79 -0.78 -9.19 4.34
CA VAL A 79 -2.11 -9.81 4.44
C VAL A 79 -2.81 -9.74 3.09
N GLN A 80 -3.30 -10.89 2.60
CA GLN A 80 -4.13 -10.94 1.40
C GLN A 80 -5.52 -10.36 1.71
N VAL A 81 -5.80 -9.16 1.22
CA VAL A 81 -7.12 -8.51 1.39
C VAL A 81 -8.16 -9.05 0.39
N ALA A 82 -7.72 -9.43 -0.82
CA ALA A 82 -8.63 -9.89 -1.87
C ALA A 82 -7.97 -10.91 -2.80
N SER A 83 -8.80 -11.72 -3.46
CA SER A 83 -8.41 -12.65 -4.51
C SER A 83 -9.15 -12.32 -5.82
N LEU A 84 -8.45 -12.42 -6.96
CA LEU A 84 -9.08 -12.18 -8.27
C LEU A 84 -10.24 -13.14 -8.55
N PRO A 85 -10.16 -14.45 -8.26
CA PRO A 85 -11.27 -15.38 -8.50
C PRO A 85 -12.58 -14.98 -7.79
N ASP A 86 -12.48 -14.52 -6.54
CA ASP A 86 -13.64 -14.08 -5.76
C ASP A 86 -14.22 -12.77 -6.32
N LEU A 87 -13.34 -11.85 -6.73
CA LEU A 87 -13.72 -10.60 -7.36
C LEU A 87 -14.47 -10.84 -8.68
N TYR A 88 -13.93 -11.70 -9.56
CA TYR A 88 -14.57 -12.01 -10.84
C TYR A 88 -15.93 -12.68 -10.67
N ARG A 89 -16.12 -13.48 -9.62
CA ARG A 89 -17.42 -14.08 -9.31
C ARG A 89 -18.44 -12.97 -9.01
N VAL A 90 -18.13 -12.05 -8.11
CA VAL A 90 -19.05 -10.95 -7.75
C VAL A 90 -19.33 -10.01 -8.92
N PHE A 91 -18.33 -9.66 -9.72
CA PHE A 91 -18.52 -8.76 -10.86
C PHE A 91 -19.31 -9.39 -12.01
N LYS A 92 -19.17 -10.70 -12.26
CA LYS A 92 -20.03 -11.41 -13.22
C LYS A 92 -21.47 -11.50 -12.72
N LEU A 93 -21.66 -11.76 -11.42
CA LEU A 93 -23.00 -11.80 -10.82
C LEU A 93 -23.67 -10.41 -10.80
N SER A 94 -22.94 -9.34 -10.49
CA SER A 94 -23.48 -7.98 -10.52
C SER A 94 -23.87 -7.54 -11.94
N SER A 95 -23.01 -7.79 -12.94
CA SER A 95 -23.34 -7.49 -14.34
C SER A 95 -24.54 -8.30 -14.85
N ASN A 96 -24.62 -9.60 -14.53
CA ASN A 96 -25.74 -10.44 -14.93
C ASN A 96 -27.03 -10.11 -14.16
N ALA A 97 -26.95 -9.77 -12.86
CA ALA A 97 -28.12 -9.39 -12.06
C ALA A 97 -28.70 -8.04 -12.50
N VAL A 98 -27.87 -7.04 -12.79
CA VAL A 98 -28.31 -5.75 -13.35
C VAL A 98 -28.91 -5.96 -14.75
N ARG A 99 -28.30 -6.81 -15.58
CA ARG A 99 -28.82 -7.14 -16.91
C ARG A 99 -30.16 -7.90 -16.84
N LEU A 100 -30.32 -8.85 -15.93
CA LEU A 100 -31.59 -9.56 -15.69
C LEU A 100 -32.65 -8.64 -15.10
N HIS A 101 -32.29 -7.73 -14.20
CA HIS A 101 -33.22 -6.75 -13.63
C HIS A 101 -33.73 -5.78 -14.71
N ILE A 102 -32.85 -5.26 -15.58
CA ILE A 102 -33.25 -4.42 -16.73
C ILE A 102 -34.15 -5.21 -17.70
N ILE A 103 -33.81 -6.47 -18.02
CA ILE A 103 -34.61 -7.31 -18.92
C ILE A 103 -35.98 -7.64 -18.30
N LEU A 104 -36.07 -7.93 -16.99
CA LEU A 104 -37.34 -8.16 -16.29
C LEU A 104 -38.21 -6.89 -16.23
N GLN A 105 -37.60 -5.72 -16.02
CA GLN A 105 -38.32 -4.43 -16.09
C GLN A 105 -38.86 -4.16 -17.50
N LEU A 106 -38.09 -4.48 -18.56
CA LEU A 106 -38.54 -4.33 -19.95
C LEU A 106 -39.62 -5.34 -20.36
N LEU A 107 -39.56 -6.59 -19.87
CA LEU A 107 -40.60 -7.61 -20.10
C LEU A 107 -41.90 -7.31 -19.33
N SER A 108 -41.81 -6.78 -18.11
CA SER A 108 -42.96 -6.31 -17.34
C SER A 108 -43.63 -5.09 -17.98
N ALA A 109 -42.89 -4.23 -18.68
CA ALA A 109 -43.44 -3.07 -19.39
C ALA A 109 -44.16 -3.44 -20.70
N ASN A 110 -43.86 -4.61 -21.29
CA ASN A 110 -44.42 -5.03 -22.59
C ASN A 110 -45.62 -6.00 -22.48
N THR A 111 -46.01 -6.41 -21.27
CA THR A 111 -47.14 -7.35 -21.03
C THR A 111 -48.41 -6.68 -20.50
N GLY A 112 -48.44 -5.34 -20.46
CA GLY A 112 -49.58 -4.53 -20.01
C GLY A 112 -50.32 -3.79 -21.12
N ALA A 113 -50.48 -4.40 -22.30
CA ALA A 113 -51.33 -3.90 -23.39
C ALA A 113 -52.41 -4.95 -23.73
#